data_AF-F0IHM9-F1
#
_entry.id   AF-F0IHM9-F1
#
_cell.length_a   1.000
_cell.length_b   1.000
_cell.length_c   1.000
_cell.angle_alpha   90.00
_cell.angle_beta   90.00
_cell.angle_gamma   90.00
#
_symmetry.space_group_name_H-M   'P 1'
#
loop_
_entity.id
_entity.type
_entity.pdbx_description
1 polymer ?
#
loop_
_entity_poly.entity_id
_entity_poly.type
_entity_poly.pdbx_seq_one_letter_code
_entity_poly.pdbx_strand_id
1 'polypeptide(L)'
;MRKYKYKETGIGFLVGLIANVLGIFLWWLIFSPVDIETTFTFALEEKTLGAIIGLGAILNLVAFFAFIRLGHDLRAKGVLLATFLSAFVILFLKFW
;
A
#
# COMPACT_ATOMS: atom_id res chain seq x y z
N MET A 1 19.38 -21.18 6.78
CA MET A 1 19.51 -19.75 6.39
C MET A 1 18.46 -19.26 5.38
N ARG A 2 18.15 -19.97 4.27
CA ARG A 2 17.12 -19.54 3.28
C ARG A 2 15.71 -19.29 3.88
N LYS A 3 15.23 -20.19 4.74
CA LYS A 3 13.90 -20.09 5.39
C LYS A 3 13.71 -18.79 6.19
N TYR A 4 14.78 -18.30 6.83
CA TYR A 4 14.77 -17.03 7.57
C TYR A 4 14.58 -15.83 6.63
N LYS A 5 15.27 -15.82 5.47
CA LYS A 5 15.14 -14.74 4.48
C LYS A 5 13.71 -14.58 3.97
N TYR A 6 13.02 -15.68 3.65
CA TYR A 6 11.64 -15.64 3.19
C TYR A 6 10.67 -15.19 4.28
N LYS A 7 10.88 -15.62 5.53
CA LYS A 7 10.07 -15.16 6.68
C LYS A 7 10.14 -13.65 6.84
N GLU A 8 11.34 -13.08 6.89
CA GLU A 8 11.53 -11.64 7.08
C GLU A 8 10.97 -10.83 5.90
N THR A 9 11.18 -11.32 4.67
CA THR A 9 10.59 -10.68 3.47
C THR A 9 9.06 -10.74 3.51
N GLY A 10 8.47 -11.86 3.95
CA GLY A 10 7.02 -12.01 4.10
C GLY A 10 6.44 -11.07 5.14
N ILE A 11 7.10 -10.88 6.28
CA ILE A 11 6.69 -9.91 7.31
C ILE A 11 6.67 -8.50 6.72
N GLY A 12 7.75 -8.10 6.04
CA GLY A 12 7.82 -6.79 5.37
C GLY A 12 6.71 -6.59 4.34
N PHE A 13 6.42 -7.62 3.54
CA PHE A 13 5.35 -7.60 2.56
C PHE A 13 3.97 -7.38 3.21
N LEU A 14 3.66 -8.12 4.28
CA LEU A 14 2.41 -7.94 5.02
C LEU A 14 2.31 -6.55 5.64
N VAL A 15 3.40 -6.02 6.21
CA VAL A 15 3.43 -4.65 6.75
C VAL A 15 3.17 -3.63 5.65
N GLY A 16 3.74 -3.82 4.45
CA GLY A 16 3.47 -2.95 3.30
C GLY A 16 2.01 -3.02 2.80
N LEU A 17 1.37 -4.19 2.84
CA LEU A 17 -0.06 -4.28 2.52
C LEU A 17 -0.93 -3.56 3.55
N ILE A 18 -0.63 -3.76 4.84
CA ILE A 18 -1.36 -3.10 5.93
C ILE A 18 -1.17 -1.58 5.86
N ALA A 19 0.05 -1.10 5.64
CA ALA A 19 0.34 0.33 5.48
C ALA A 19 -0.42 0.94 4.31
N ASN A 20 -0.51 0.23 3.17
CA ASN A 20 -1.29 0.71 2.03
C ASN A 20 -2.78 0.83 2.37
N VAL A 21 -3.38 -0.20 2.98
CA VAL A 21 -4.79 -0.16 3.44
C VAL A 21 -5.03 0.96 4.45
N LEU A 22 -4.10 1.16 5.40
CA LEU A 22 -4.19 2.26 6.35
C LEU A 22 -4.11 3.62 5.66
N GLY A 23 -3.31 3.76 4.60
CA GLY A 23 -3.19 5.02 3.88
C GLY A 23 -4.44 5.33 3.03
N ILE A 24 -5.06 4.30 2.46
CA ILE A 24 -6.39 4.42 1.83
C ILE A 24 -7.44 4.83 2.87
N PHE A 25 -7.44 4.20 4.04
CA PHE A 25 -8.36 4.52 5.13
C PHE A 25 -8.15 5.95 5.66
N LEU A 26 -6.90 6.38 5.79
CA LEU A 26 -6.55 7.73 6.21
C LEU A 26 -6.99 8.77 5.18
N TRP A 27 -6.82 8.50 3.88
CA TRP A 27 -7.34 9.35 2.81
C TRP A 27 -8.85 9.50 2.95
N TRP A 28 -9.57 8.40 3.17
CA TRP A 28 -11.01 8.44 3.37
C TRP A 28 -11.42 9.30 4.57
N LEU A 29 -10.77 9.12 5.72
CA LEU A 29 -11.08 9.89 6.94
C LEU A 29 -10.86 11.40 6.78
N ILE A 30 -9.88 11.81 5.98
CA ILE A 30 -9.51 13.23 5.79
C ILE A 30 -10.34 13.88 4.68
N PHE A 31 -10.63 13.15 3.59
CA PHE A 31 -11.16 13.73 2.36
C PHE A 31 -12.59 13.32 2.01
N SER A 32 -13.21 12.37 2.72
CA SER A 32 -14.58 11.93 2.42
C SER A 32 -15.62 12.62 3.32
N PRO A 33 -16.46 13.52 2.79
CA PRO A 33 -17.57 14.11 3.53
C PRO A 33 -18.81 13.19 3.68
N VAL A 34 -18.81 11.97 3.12
CA VAL A 34 -19.98 11.06 3.02
C VAL A 34 -19.64 9.59 3.31
N ASP A 35 -20.67 8.77 3.56
CA ASP A 35 -20.67 7.33 3.88
C ASP A 35 -19.88 6.43 2.89
N ILE A 36 -19.31 5.35 3.43
CA ILE A 36 -18.35 4.40 2.78
C ILE A 36 -18.79 3.96 1.38
N GLU A 37 -20.07 3.61 1.20
CA GLU A 37 -20.58 3.04 -0.05
C GLU A 37 -20.61 4.08 -1.19
N THR A 38 -20.97 5.32 -0.88
CA THR A 38 -21.08 6.41 -1.87
C THR A 38 -19.72 6.87 -2.39
N THR A 39 -18.71 6.93 -1.52
CA THR A 39 -17.35 7.32 -1.91
C THR A 39 -16.68 6.24 -2.77
N PHE A 40 -16.97 4.96 -2.51
CA PHE A 40 -16.40 3.86 -3.27
C PHE A 40 -16.99 3.78 -4.68
N THR A 41 -18.30 3.99 -4.82
CA THR A 41 -18.98 4.08 -6.13
C THR A 41 -18.51 5.29 -6.93
N PHE A 42 -18.41 6.47 -6.31
CA PHE A 42 -17.83 7.65 -6.98
C PHE A 42 -16.38 7.44 -7.43
N ALA A 43 -15.54 6.80 -6.59
CA ALA A 43 -14.14 6.58 -6.93
C ALA A 43 -13.95 5.59 -8.10
N LEU A 44 -14.87 4.62 -8.21
CA LEU A 44 -14.95 3.70 -9.35
C LEU A 44 -15.37 4.44 -10.62
N GLU A 45 -16.42 5.27 -10.54
CA GLU A 45 -16.96 6.01 -11.68
C GLU A 45 -15.99 7.06 -12.23
N GLU A 46 -15.26 7.77 -11.35
CA GLU A 46 -14.27 8.78 -11.76
C GLU A 46 -12.88 8.21 -12.07
N LYS A 47 -12.68 6.88 -12.00
CA LYS A 47 -11.36 6.23 -12.16
C LYS A 47 -10.30 6.74 -11.15
N THR A 48 -10.71 7.25 -10.00
CA THR A 48 -9.82 7.81 -8.98
C THR A 48 -9.29 6.74 -8.02
N LEU A 49 -9.82 5.51 -8.05
CA LEU A 49 -9.32 4.38 -7.25
C LEU A 49 -7.80 4.18 -7.35
N GLY A 50 -7.22 4.28 -8.54
CA GLY A 50 -5.77 4.15 -8.73
C GLY A 50 -4.98 5.25 -8.00
N ALA A 51 -5.51 6.47 -7.95
CA ALA A 51 -4.90 7.57 -7.21
C ALA A 51 -4.99 7.34 -5.70
N ILE A 52 -6.10 6.81 -5.20
CA ILE A 52 -6.30 6.49 -3.77
C ILE A 52 -5.34 5.39 -3.32
N ILE A 53 -5.17 4.31 -4.11
CA ILE A 53 -4.19 3.25 -3.83
C ILE A 53 -2.77 3.80 -3.86
N GLY A 54 -2.48 4.73 -4.78
CA GLY A 54 -1.20 5.43 -4.87
C GLY A 54 -0.90 6.27 -3.62
N LEU A 55 -1.89 7.00 -3.11
CA LEU A 55 -1.78 7.72 -1.84
C LEU A 55 -1.58 6.76 -0.66
N GLY A 56 -2.27 5.62 -0.66
CA GLY A 56 -2.02 4.53 0.27
C GLY A 56 -0.56 4.07 0.29
N ALA A 57 0.05 3.94 -0.90
CA ALA A 57 1.42 3.48 -1.05
C ALA A 57 2.46 4.48 -0.52
N ILE A 58 2.10 5.73 -0.26
CA ILE A 58 2.98 6.69 0.41
C ILE A 58 3.32 6.21 1.83
N LEU A 59 2.37 5.61 2.55
CA LEU A 59 2.65 5.03 3.88
C LEU A 59 3.61 3.82 3.80
N ASN A 60 3.67 3.12 2.67
CA ASN A 60 4.66 2.07 2.47
C ASN A 60 6.08 2.64 2.45
N LEU A 61 6.29 3.87 1.96
CA LEU A 61 7.60 4.52 2.02
C LEU A 61 8.02 4.78 3.46
N VAL A 62 7.08 5.18 4.33
CA VAL A 62 7.33 5.36 5.76
C VAL A 62 7.78 4.04 6.39
N ALA A 63 7.04 2.96 6.17
CA ALA A 63 7.39 1.63 6.67
C ALA A 63 8.73 1.12 6.10
N PHE A 64 8.99 1.39 4.83
CA PHE A 64 10.23 1.02 4.14
C PHE A 64 11.45 1.71 4.77
N PHE A 65 11.43 3.04 4.90
CA PHE A 65 12.52 3.78 5.51
C PHE A 65 12.69 3.46 7.00
N ALA A 66 11.60 3.18 7.72
CA ALA A 66 11.67 2.71 9.10
C ALA A 66 12.45 1.40 9.20
N PHE A 67 12.16 0.41 8.35
CA PHE A 67 12.90 -0.86 8.36
C PHE A 67 14.36 -0.71 7.94
N ILE A 68 14.68 0.15 6.98
CA ILE A 68 16.09 0.45 6.64
C ILE A 68 16.82 1.05 7.85
N ARG A 69 16.23 2.06 8.49
CA ARG A 69 16.84 2.73 9.65
C ARG A 69 17.05 1.78 10.83
N LEU A 70 16.21 0.75 10.96
CA LEU A 70 16.31 -0.29 11.98
C LEU A 70 17.25 -1.45 11.59
N GLY A 71 17.90 -1.41 10.42
CA GLY A 71 18.79 -2.48 9.94
C GLY A 71 18.07 -3.75 9.47
N HIS A 72 16.78 -3.65 9.11
CA HIS A 72 15.94 -4.76 8.68
C HIS A 72 15.74 -4.81 7.15
N ASP A 73 16.84 -4.94 6.40
CA ASP A 73 16.83 -4.87 4.92
C ASP A 73 15.91 -5.89 4.25
N LEU A 74 15.80 -7.10 4.80
CA LEU A 74 14.91 -8.14 4.27
C LEU A 74 13.44 -7.76 4.41
N ARG A 75 13.06 -7.11 5.51
CA ARG A 75 11.70 -6.59 5.70
C ARG A 75 11.46 -5.38 4.80
N ALA A 76 12.43 -4.48 4.69
CA ALA A 76 12.36 -3.36 3.75
C ALA A 76 12.14 -3.86 2.30
N LYS A 77 12.85 -4.91 1.87
CA LYS A 77 12.60 -5.57 0.58
C LYS A 77 11.17 -6.10 0.46
N GLY A 78 10.63 -6.68 1.52
CA GLY A 78 9.23 -7.11 1.59
C GLY A 78 8.27 -5.96 1.34
N VAL A 79 8.47 -4.82 2.01
CA VAL A 79 7.63 -3.62 1.82
C VAL A 79 7.70 -3.12 0.37
N LEU A 80 8.89 -3.10 -0.25
CA LEU A 80 9.03 -2.73 -1.67
C LEU A 80 8.21 -3.65 -2.59
N LEU A 81 8.18 -4.95 -2.33
CA LEU A 81 7.36 -5.88 -3.12
C LEU A 81 5.86 -5.54 -3.02
N ALA A 82 5.38 -5.15 -1.83
CA ALA A 82 4.00 -4.70 -1.66
C ALA A 82 3.72 -3.39 -2.40
N THR A 83 4.69 -2.47 -2.43
CA THR A 83 4.62 -1.24 -3.22
C THR A 83 4.54 -1.52 -4.72
N PHE A 84 5.37 -2.43 -5.25
CA PHE A 84 5.29 -2.83 -6.66
C PHE A 84 3.96 -3.51 -6.99
N LEU A 85 3.46 -4.37 -6.11
CA LEU A 85 2.13 -4.96 -6.28
C LEU A 85 1.05 -3.88 -6.38
N SER A 86 1.09 -2.89 -5.47
CA SER A 86 0.16 -1.75 -5.50
C SER A 86 0.27 -0.98 -6.83
N ALA A 87 1.48 -0.73 -7.31
CA ALA A 87 1.71 -0.08 -8.60
C ALA A 87 1.15 -0.89 -9.78
N PHE A 88 1.31 -2.22 -9.78
CA PHE A 88 0.70 -3.07 -10.81
C PHE A 88 -0.82 -3.09 -10.74
N VAL A 89 -1.42 -3.07 -9.55
CA VAL A 89 -2.87 -2.91 -9.38
C VAL A 89 -3.34 -1.58 -9.95
N ILE A 90 -2.64 -0.48 -9.67
CA ILE A 90 -2.96 0.85 -10.24
C ILE A 90 -2.88 0.83 -11.76
N LEU A 91 -1.84 0.22 -12.33
CA LEU A 91 -1.70 0.09 -13.77
C LEU A 91 -2.85 -0.73 -14.38
N PHE A 92 -3.19 -1.88 -13.77
CA PHE A 92 -4.30 -2.71 -14.21
C PHE A 92 -5.62 -1.92 -14.23
N LEU A 93 -5.95 -1.23 -13.14
CA LEU A 93 -7.15 -0.38 -13.03
C LEU A 93 -7.18 0.80 -14.00
N LYS A 94 -6.01 1.26 -14.48
CA LYS A 94 -5.93 2.39 -15.41
C LYS A 94 -6.21 1.97 -16.85
N PHE A 95 -5.81 0.76 -17.23
CA PHE A 95 -5.88 0.28 -18.61
C PHE A 95 -7.09 -0.62 -18.88
N TRP A 96 -7.76 -1.13 -17.85
CA TRP A 96 -8.94 -1.97 -17.94
C TRP A 96 -10.08 -1.38 -17.12
#